data_AF-U6D5M2-F1
#
_entry.id   AF-U6D5M2-F1
#
_cell.length_a   1.000
_cell.length_b   1.000
_cell.length_c   1.000
_cell.angle_alpha   90.00
_cell.angle_beta   90.00
_cell.angle_gamma   90.00
#
_symmetry.space_group_name_H-M   'P 1'
#
loop_
_entity.id
_entity.type
_entity.pdbx_description
1 polymer ?
#
loop_
_entity_poly.entity_id
_entity_poly.type
_entity_poly.pdbx_seq_one_letter_code
_entity_poly.pdbx_strand_id
1 'polypeptide(L)'
;LYCLYIATTVFNYFIKYWRGELPSVRSKFHVLFLLFVACMFFVSLVILFGYHCWLVSRNKTTLEAFCTPVFTSGPEKNGFNLGFIKNIQQVFGDNKKFWLIPIGSSPGDGHSFPMRSVNESQNPLLANEEPWEDNEDETRDDMILY
;
A
#
# COMPACT_ATOMS: atom_id res chain seq x y z
N LEU A 1 -13.86 12.79 4.93
CA LEU A 1 -14.46 14.05 4.43
C LEU A 1 -15.71 14.45 5.22
N TYR A 2 -16.74 13.60 5.30
CA TYR A 2 -17.98 13.91 6.02
C TYR A 2 -17.77 14.25 7.51
N CYS A 3 -17.00 13.44 8.25
CA CYS A 3 -16.70 13.73 9.67
C CYS A 3 -15.94 15.05 9.86
N LEU A 4 -15.04 15.40 8.93
CA LEU A 4 -14.31 16.66 8.96
C LEU A 4 -15.28 17.84 8.74
N TYR A 5 -16.17 17.74 7.74
CA TYR A 5 -17.18 18.76 7.49
C TYR A 5 -18.10 19.00 8.70
N ILE A 6 -18.58 17.92 9.32
CA ILE A 6 -19.39 18.02 10.55
C ILE A 6 -18.55 18.63 11.68
N ALA A 7 -17.33 18.14 11.92
CA ALA A 7 -16.49 18.67 13.00
C ALA A 7 -16.23 20.18 12.82
N THR A 8 -15.88 20.65 11.62
CA THR A 8 -15.65 22.07 11.34
C THR A 8 -16.91 22.93 11.50
N THR A 9 -18.06 22.46 11.01
CA THR A 9 -19.33 23.20 11.14
C THR A 9 -19.79 23.25 12.59
N VAL A 10 -19.77 22.13 13.30
CA VAL A 10 -20.15 22.03 14.72
C VAL A 10 -19.19 22.81 15.61
N PHE A 11 -17.89 22.84 15.29
CA PHE A 11 -16.89 23.64 16.01
C PHE A 11 -17.21 25.15 15.97
N ASN A 12 -17.72 25.66 14.83
CA ASN A 12 -18.17 27.05 14.76
C ASN A 12 -19.34 27.33 15.74
N TYR A 13 -20.30 26.41 15.85
CA TYR A 13 -21.38 26.54 16.84
C TYR A 13 -20.88 26.40 18.28
N PHE A 14 -19.92 25.52 18.53
CA PHE A 14 -19.28 25.37 19.83
C PHE A 14 -18.68 26.68 20.33
N ILE A 15 -17.93 27.41 19.48
CA ILE A 15 -17.37 28.72 19.83
C ILE A 15 -18.48 29.74 20.16
N LYS A 16 -19.56 29.78 19.39
CA LYS A 16 -20.70 30.68 19.66
C LYS A 16 -21.37 30.40 21.01
N TYR A 17 -21.54 29.12 21.36
CA TYR A 17 -22.07 28.74 22.68
C TYR A 17 -21.12 29.09 23.84
N TRP A 18 -19.81 28.99 23.63
CA TRP A 18 -18.79 29.31 24.64
C TRP A 18 -18.63 30.81 24.85
N ARG A 19 -18.88 31.61 23.81
CA ARG A 19 -18.95 33.09 23.87
C ARG A 19 -20.24 33.63 24.49
N GLY A 20 -21.20 32.76 24.81
CA GLY A 20 -22.49 33.17 25.39
C GLY A 20 -23.46 33.81 24.39
N GLU A 21 -23.19 33.72 23.08
CA GLU A 21 -24.03 34.32 22.02
C GLU A 21 -25.37 33.58 21.82
N LEU A 22 -25.51 32.37 22.38
CA LEU A 22 -26.68 31.50 22.22
C LEU A 22 -27.26 31.06 23.59
N PRO A 23 -28.56 31.26 23.83
CA PRO A 23 -29.17 31.11 25.16
C PRO A 23 -29.56 29.66 25.54
N SER A 24 -29.59 28.71 24.61
CA SER A 24 -30.18 27.38 24.84
C SER A 24 -29.20 26.34 25.38
N VAL A 25 -29.47 25.82 26.60
CA VAL A 25 -28.63 24.80 27.27
C VAL A 25 -28.77 23.41 26.65
N ARG A 26 -29.98 23.03 26.22
CA ARG A 26 -30.24 21.70 25.62
C ARG A 26 -29.42 21.45 24.35
N SER A 27 -29.30 22.45 23.48
CA SER A 27 -28.53 22.35 22.23
C SER A 27 -27.02 22.36 22.46
N LYS A 28 -26.53 22.98 23.54
CA LYS A 28 -25.10 22.92 23.93
C LYS A 28 -24.62 21.48 24.09
N PHE A 29 -25.39 20.65 24.79
CA PHE A 29 -25.05 19.24 25.00
C PHE A 29 -25.01 18.45 23.69
N HIS A 30 -25.99 18.65 22.80
CA HIS A 30 -26.01 17.97 21.50
C HIS A 30 -24.83 18.37 20.61
N VAL A 31 -24.47 19.66 20.57
CA VAL A 31 -23.34 20.17 19.79
C VAL A 31 -22.02 19.62 20.32
N LEU A 32 -21.83 19.61 21.65
CA LEU A 32 -20.67 19.01 22.30
C LEU A 32 -20.54 17.51 21.99
N PHE A 33 -21.63 16.76 22.16
CA PHE A 33 -21.65 15.33 21.89
C PHE A 33 -21.34 15.04 20.42
N LEU A 34 -21.99 15.76 19.49
CA LEU A 34 -21.76 15.60 18.06
C LEU A 34 -20.32 15.92 17.66
N LEU A 35 -19.70 16.94 18.26
CA LEU A 35 -18.29 17.26 18.04
C LEU A 35 -17.38 16.12 18.48
N PHE A 36 -17.58 15.58 19.68
CA PHE A 36 -16.75 14.48 20.20
C PHE A 36 -16.86 13.22 19.34
N VAL A 37 -18.08 12.82 18.99
CA VAL A 37 -18.34 11.67 18.12
C VAL A 37 -17.73 11.88 16.74
N ALA A 38 -17.89 13.06 16.13
CA ALA A 38 -17.32 13.38 14.84
C ALA A 38 -15.78 13.32 14.85
N CYS A 39 -15.15 13.85 15.91
CA CYS A 39 -13.69 13.80 16.07
C CYS A 39 -13.18 12.36 16.29
N MET A 40 -13.85 11.58 17.14
CA MET A 40 -13.49 10.18 17.39
C MET A 40 -13.50 9.38 16.09
N PHE A 41 -14.61 9.43 15.33
CA PHE A 41 -14.69 8.75 14.04
C PHE A 41 -13.69 9.29 13.03
N PHE A 42 -13.45 10.60 12.99
CA PHE A 42 -12.48 11.20 12.09
C PHE A 42 -11.08 10.62 12.33
N VAL A 43 -10.61 10.59 13.59
CA VAL A 43 -9.29 10.03 13.94
C VAL A 43 -9.20 8.55 13.56
N SER A 44 -10.20 7.75 13.92
CA SER A 44 -10.23 6.32 13.57
C SER A 44 -10.19 6.09 12.06
N LEU A 45 -10.97 6.87 11.28
CA LEU A 45 -11.01 6.77 9.83
C LEU A 45 -9.71 7.22 9.17
N VAL A 46 -9.04 8.23 9.71
CA VAL A 46 -7.74 8.69 9.17
C VAL A 46 -6.68 7.60 9.31
N ILE A 47 -6.61 6.94 10.47
CA ILE A 47 -5.66 5.84 10.70
C ILE A 47 -5.96 4.67 9.76
N LEU A 48 -7.22 4.24 9.70
CA LEU A 48 -7.64 3.14 8.83
C LEU A 48 -7.39 3.46 7.36
N PHE A 49 -7.82 4.63 6.90
CA PHE A 49 -7.63 5.09 5.53
C PHE A 49 -6.14 5.17 5.16
N GLY A 50 -5.30 5.70 6.06
CA GLY A 50 -3.85 5.76 5.86
C GLY A 50 -3.23 4.36 5.71
N TYR A 51 -3.64 3.42 6.55
CA TYR A 51 -3.20 2.03 6.46
C TYR A 51 -3.62 1.38 5.13
N HIS A 52 -4.87 1.54 4.72
CA HIS A 52 -5.34 1.02 3.44
C HIS A 52 -4.69 1.70 2.23
N CYS A 53 -4.40 3.00 2.29
CA CYS A 53 -3.63 3.69 1.26
C CYS A 53 -2.24 3.06 1.11
N TRP A 54 -1.58 2.74 2.23
CA TRP A 54 -0.28 2.04 2.20
C TRP A 54 -0.39 0.63 1.61
N LEU A 55 -1.45 -0.12 1.94
CA LEU A 55 -1.73 -1.44 1.39
C LEU A 55 -1.92 -1.40 -0.13
N VAL A 56 -2.82 -0.54 -0.62
CA VAL A 56 -3.08 -0.35 -2.05
C VAL A 56 -1.82 0.07 -2.78
N SER A 57 -1.04 0.99 -2.20
CA SER A 57 0.23 1.45 -2.78
C SER A 57 1.26 0.33 -2.97
N ARG A 58 1.15 -0.75 -2.20
CA ARG A 58 2.06 -1.91 -2.25
C ARG A 58 1.44 -3.16 -2.86
N ASN A 59 0.23 -3.05 -3.39
CA ASN A 59 -0.60 -4.15 -3.86
C ASN A 59 -0.61 -5.32 -2.86
N LYS A 60 -1.07 -5.02 -1.64
CA LYS A 60 -1.22 -6.00 -0.57
C LYS A 60 -2.63 -6.01 -0.03
N THR A 61 -3.14 -7.19 0.24
CA THR A 61 -4.31 -7.33 1.09
C THR A 61 -3.93 -7.20 2.57
N THR A 62 -4.91 -6.96 3.44
CA THR A 62 -4.68 -6.95 4.90
C THR A 62 -4.11 -8.30 5.36
N LEU A 63 -4.62 -9.42 4.84
CA LEU A 63 -4.12 -10.75 5.18
C LEU A 63 -2.67 -10.95 4.74
N GLU A 64 -2.31 -10.52 3.53
CA GLU A 64 -0.93 -10.59 3.05
C GLU A 64 0.05 -9.71 3.85
N ALA A 65 -0.45 -8.65 4.48
CA ALA A 65 0.36 -7.82 5.36
C ALA A 65 0.71 -8.52 6.68
N PHE A 66 -0.17 -9.42 7.16
CA PHE A 66 0.06 -10.23 8.36
C PHE A 66 0.75 -11.57 8.05
N CYS A 67 0.44 -12.16 6.90
CA CYS A 67 0.94 -13.47 6.47
C CYS A 67 1.55 -13.34 5.09
N THR A 68 2.88 -13.44 4.99
CA THR A 68 3.57 -13.29 3.71
C THR A 68 3.21 -14.44 2.77
N PRO A 69 2.71 -14.16 1.56
CA PRO A 69 2.41 -15.21 0.59
C PRO A 69 3.68 -15.95 0.17
N VAL A 70 3.58 -17.28 0.06
CA VAL A 70 4.66 -18.16 -0.37
C VAL A 70 4.47 -18.46 -1.85
N PHE A 71 5.44 -18.07 -2.66
CA PHE A 71 5.48 -18.35 -4.09
C PHE A 71 6.40 -19.56 -4.36
N THR A 72 6.44 -20.01 -5.61
CA THR A 72 7.32 -21.11 -6.03
C THR A 72 8.81 -20.84 -5.75
N SER A 73 9.23 -19.57 -5.76
CA SER A 73 10.57 -19.10 -5.42
C SER A 73 10.80 -18.84 -3.92
N GLY A 74 9.81 -19.09 -3.06
CA GLY A 74 9.85 -18.83 -1.61
C GLY A 74 8.93 -17.68 -1.14
N PRO A 75 8.97 -17.33 0.16
CA PRO A 75 8.16 -16.25 0.72
C PRO A 75 8.53 -14.88 0.15
N GLU A 76 7.61 -14.23 -0.57
CA GLU A 76 7.89 -12.94 -1.24
C GLU A 76 6.86 -11.87 -0.85
N LYS A 77 7.24 -11.00 0.07
CA LYS A 77 6.36 -9.92 0.58
C LYS A 77 5.92 -8.95 -0.51
N ASN A 78 6.62 -8.86 -1.64
CA ASN A 78 6.29 -7.92 -2.72
C ASN A 78 5.94 -8.63 -4.04
N GLY A 79 5.51 -9.90 -3.99
CA GLY A 79 5.23 -10.70 -5.19
C GLY A 79 4.22 -10.04 -6.15
N PHE A 80 3.23 -9.30 -5.63
CA PHE A 80 2.24 -8.59 -6.45
C PHE A 80 2.53 -7.10 -6.66
N ASN A 81 3.63 -6.57 -6.11
CA ASN A 81 3.94 -5.14 -6.22
C ASN A 81 4.52 -4.81 -7.61
N LEU A 82 3.76 -4.08 -8.43
CA LEU A 82 4.15 -3.66 -9.79
C LEU A 82 4.65 -2.20 -9.86
N GLY A 83 4.68 -1.50 -8.73
CA GLY A 83 4.99 -0.08 -8.62
C GLY A 83 3.76 0.77 -8.29
N PHE A 84 3.97 1.90 -7.61
CA PHE A 84 2.91 2.69 -6.97
C PHE A 84 1.71 3.00 -7.89
N ILE A 85 1.96 3.54 -9.08
CA ILE A 85 0.89 3.93 -10.02
C ILE A 85 0.13 2.70 -10.54
N LYS A 86 0.86 1.64 -10.93
CA LYS A 86 0.25 0.41 -11.44
C LYS A 86 -0.61 -0.26 -10.37
N ASN A 87 -0.15 -0.31 -9.12
CA ASN A 87 -0.90 -0.87 -8.02
C ASN A 87 -2.21 -0.11 -7.77
N ILE A 88 -2.17 1.23 -7.82
CA ILE A 88 -3.37 2.07 -7.68
C ILE A 88 -4.35 1.80 -8.84
N GLN A 89 -3.85 1.67 -10.07
CA GLN A 89 -4.68 1.33 -11.25
C GLN A 89 -5.32 -0.06 -11.13
N GLN A 90 -4.70 -1.01 -10.44
CA GLN A 90 -5.32 -2.33 -10.21
C GLN A 90 -6.53 -2.27 -9.27
N VAL A 91 -6.69 -1.20 -8.50
CA VAL A 91 -7.85 -1.03 -7.61
C VAL A 91 -8.89 -0.09 -8.21
N PHE A 92 -8.43 1.04 -8.78
CA PHE A 92 -9.31 2.10 -9.27
C PHE A 92 -9.47 2.17 -10.80
N GLY A 93 -8.78 1.29 -11.54
CA GLY A 93 -8.75 1.29 -13.00
C GLY A 93 -7.88 2.40 -13.59
N ASP A 94 -7.74 2.36 -14.92
CA ASP A 94 -6.90 3.30 -15.66
C ASP A 94 -7.51 4.69 -15.78
N ASN A 95 -8.84 4.76 -15.78
CA ASN A 95 -9.55 6.00 -16.01
C ASN A 95 -9.78 6.76 -14.70
N LYS A 96 -8.92 7.76 -14.46
CA LYS A 96 -8.91 8.61 -13.26
C LYS A 96 -10.26 9.29 -12.95
N LYS A 97 -11.14 9.47 -13.94
CA LYS A 97 -12.47 10.06 -13.74
C LYS A 97 -13.35 9.19 -12.83
N PHE A 98 -13.16 7.87 -12.87
CA PHE A 98 -13.94 6.94 -12.05
C PHE A 98 -13.36 6.71 -10.65
N TRP A 99 -12.16 7.24 -10.34
CA TRP A 99 -11.52 7.02 -9.04
C TRP A 99 -12.32 7.60 -7.86
N LEU A 100 -13.10 8.65 -8.12
CA LEU A 100 -13.91 9.33 -7.09
C LEU A 100 -15.39 8.93 -7.14
N ILE A 101 -15.77 8.04 -8.05
CA ILE A 101 -17.17 7.64 -8.26
C ILE A 101 -17.30 6.18 -7.83
N PRO A 102 -18.32 5.80 -7.05
CA PRO A 102 -18.51 4.43 -6.58
C PRO A 102 -19.04 3.52 -7.70
N ILE A 103 -18.26 3.36 -8.77
CA ILE A 103 -18.52 2.46 -9.90
C ILE A 103 -17.35 1.47 -9.96
N GLY A 104 -17.66 0.17 -10.07
CA GLY A 104 -16.67 -0.88 -10.23
C GLY A 104 -15.80 -0.62 -11.46
N SER A 105 -14.54 -0.28 -11.22
CA SER A 105 -13.55 0.06 -12.25
C SER A 105 -12.25 -0.73 -12.11
N SER A 106 -12.19 -1.66 -11.13
CA SER A 106 -11.06 -2.55 -10.93
C SER A 106 -10.85 -3.44 -12.16
N PRO A 107 -9.65 -3.48 -12.74
CA PRO A 107 -9.30 -4.43 -13.79
C PRO A 107 -9.02 -5.83 -13.21
N GLY A 108 -9.12 -6.84 -14.06
CA GLY A 108 -8.82 -8.24 -13.72
C GLY A 108 -10.07 -9.09 -13.46
N ASP A 109 -9.86 -10.39 -13.33
CA ASP A 109 -10.90 -11.41 -13.12
C ASP A 109 -11.07 -11.80 -11.63
N GLY A 110 -10.19 -11.31 -10.75
CA GLY A 110 -10.14 -11.66 -9.32
C GLY A 110 -9.54 -13.04 -9.03
N HIS A 111 -9.13 -13.79 -10.05
CA HIS A 111 -8.53 -15.12 -9.92
C HIS A 111 -7.03 -15.11 -10.24
N SER A 112 -6.62 -14.27 -11.19
CA SER A 112 -5.24 -14.17 -11.66
C SER A 112 -4.73 -12.75 -11.48
N PHE A 113 -3.61 -12.61 -10.75
CA PHE A 113 -3.00 -11.32 -10.49
C PHE A 113 -1.60 -11.25 -11.12
N PRO A 114 -1.26 -10.18 -11.84
CA PRO A 114 0.07 -9.99 -12.38
C PRO A 114 1.11 -9.91 -11.24
N MET A 115 2.19 -10.67 -11.40
CA MET A 115 3.27 -10.76 -10.43
C MET A 115 4.47 -9.93 -10.88
N ARG A 116 5.28 -9.48 -9.93
CA ARG A 116 6.59 -8.87 -10.20
C ARG A 116 7.45 -9.92 -10.88
N SER A 117 8.00 -9.60 -12.05
CA SER A 117 9.00 -10.46 -12.70
C SER A 117 10.18 -10.65 -11.75
N VAL A 118 10.45 -11.89 -11.37
CA VAL A 118 11.67 -12.23 -10.64
C VAL A 118 12.81 -11.96 -11.60
N ASN A 119 13.67 -10.99 -11.29
CA ASN A 119 14.88 -10.78 -12.09
C ASN A 119 15.71 -12.07 -11.92
N GLU A 120 16.04 -12.77 -13.01
CA GLU A 120 16.83 -14.02 -12.93
C GLU A 120 18.13 -13.83 -12.13
N SER A 121 18.69 -12.62 -12.14
CA SER A 121 19.87 -12.24 -11.35
C SER A 121 19.67 -12.27 -9.82
N GLN A 122 18.43 -12.37 -9.32
CA GLN A 122 18.13 -12.53 -7.90
C GLN A 122 17.79 -13.98 -7.54
N ASN A 123 17.90 -14.92 -8.48
CA ASN A 123 17.66 -16.33 -8.24
C ASN A 123 18.82 -16.87 -7.40
N PRO A 124 18.59 -17.39 -6.18
CA PRO A 124 19.67 -17.91 -5.32
C PRO A 124 20.49 -19.01 -5.99
N LEU A 125 19.91 -19.71 -6.98
CA LEU A 125 20.56 -20.74 -7.78
C LEU A 125 21.59 -20.17 -8.78
N LEU A 126 21.45 -18.92 -9.21
CA LEU A 126 22.35 -18.24 -10.16
C LEU A 126 23.33 -17.29 -9.48
N ALA A 127 23.17 -17.01 -8.17
CA ALA A 127 24.08 -16.16 -7.42
C ALA A 127 25.43 -16.84 -7.10
N ASN A 128 25.54 -18.15 -7.34
CA ASN A 128 26.72 -18.98 -7.05
C ASN A 128 27.47 -19.44 -8.32
N GLU A 129 27.26 -18.82 -9.48
CA GLU A 129 28.14 -19.05 -10.63
C GLU A 129 29.49 -18.36 -10.33
N GLU A 130 30.37 -19.11 -9.66
CA GLU A 130 31.79 -18.83 -9.52
C GLU A 130 32.35 -18.47 -10.92
N PRO A 131 33.05 -17.34 -11.08
CA PRO A 131 33.78 -17.05 -12.31
C PRO A 131 34.75 -18.20 -12.57
N TRP A 132 34.65 -18.83 -13.73
CA TRP A 132 35.59 -19.85 -14.17
C TRP A 132 37.02 -19.32 -13.99
N GLU A 133 37.77 -19.86 -13.03
CA GLU A 133 39.21 -19.63 -12.94
C GLU A 133 39.83 -20.26 -14.18
N ASP A 134 40.26 -19.41 -15.11
CA ASP A 134 41.17 -19.78 -16.20
C ASP A 134 42.45 -20.36 -15.58
N ASN A 135 42.46 -21.67 -15.34
CA ASN A 135 43.68 -22.41 -15.08
C ASN A 135 44.39 -22.60 -16.42
N GLU A 136 45.24 -21.63 -16.77
CA GLU A 136 46.32 -21.84 -17.74
C GLU A 136 47.33 -22.81 -17.13
N ASP A 137 47.06 -24.11 -17.28
CA ASP A 137 48.05 -25.18 -17.09
C ASP A 137 49.07 -25.12 -18.24
N GLU A 138 50.05 -24.23 -18.12
CA GLU A 138 51.27 -24.29 -18.92
C GLU A 138 52.24 -25.26 -18.23
N THR A 139 52.15 -26.56 -18.53
CA THR A 139 53.21 -27.52 -18.19
C THR A 139 53.40 -28.60 -19.25
N ARG A 140 54.49 -28.42 -20.00
CA ARG A 140 55.42 -29.43 -20.58
C ARG A 140 54.86 -30.42 -21.60
N ASP A 141 55.38 -30.33 -22.83
CA ASP A 141 56.43 -31.27 -23.28
C ASP A 141 56.96 -30.83 -24.65
N ASP A 142 58.28 -30.61 -24.73
CA ASP A 142 59.04 -30.95 -25.93
C ASP A 142 60.47 -31.27 -25.49
N MET A 143 60.65 -32.55 -25.19
CA MET A 143 61.94 -33.20 -25.02
C MET A 143 62.53 -33.52 -26.41
N ILE A 144 63.77 -33.06 -26.62
CA ILE A 144 64.85 -33.73 -27.39
C ILE A 144 64.91 -33.58 -28.94
N LEU A 145 65.95 -32.84 -29.40
CA LEU A 145 66.99 -33.14 -30.42
C LEU A 145 67.35 -31.93 -31.31
N TYR A 146 68.52 -31.32 -31.10
CA TYR A 146 69.75 -31.44 -31.90
C TYR A 146 70.85 -30.52 -31.33
#